data_AF-A0A842REZ4-F1
#
_entry.id   AF-A0A842REZ4-F1
#
_cell.length_a   1.000
_cell.length_b   1.000
_cell.length_c   1.000
_cell.angle_alpha   90.00
_cell.angle_beta   90.00
_cell.angle_gamma   90.00
#
_symmetry.space_group_name_H-M   'P 1'
#
loop_
_entity.id
_entity.type
_entity.pdbx_description
1 polymer ?
#
loop_
_entity_poly.entity_id
_entity_poly.type
_entity_poly.pdbx_seq_one_letter_code
_entity_poly.pdbx_strand_id
1 'polypeptide(L)'
;MSKNIDTVKVQIPGTMYYLELADDRGRWVLSLKLRSEVEKSVVVPVLSKNGVDKATKEVLNDSRLELDKYPLGKVCDQLYEAARANFPEVQTSDKKPEAIASPEFDEIKQKVDIIETTLENVVEELKENIENITESLTALETDRVARLENELTKRAEEKDFEERFESLLNRLNKLEEAIASSDGDERVPSILTAIEALESKISQLEGTALTREEKEEGEEKESGDTDLPTIKGEVAKISKAFDMINERLTNLENRLNKLEEDEEAPIEQ
;
A
#
# COMPACT_ATOMS: atom_id res chain seq x y z
N MET A 1 -6.09 -4.33 64.84
CA MET A 1 -7.31 -3.53 65.05
C MET A 1 -7.04 -2.13 64.53
N SER A 2 -8.04 -1.55 63.89
CA SER A 2 -7.95 -0.61 62.77
C SER A 2 -7.36 0.74 63.15
N LYS A 3 -6.40 1.21 62.35
CA LYS A 3 -5.95 2.62 62.40
C LYS A 3 -7.17 3.49 62.16
N ASN A 4 -7.43 4.42 63.07
CA ASN A 4 -8.34 5.54 62.84
C ASN A 4 -7.84 6.26 61.59
N ILE A 5 -8.49 6.02 60.46
CA ILE A 5 -8.42 6.94 59.32
C ILE A 5 -9.36 8.06 59.74
N ASP A 6 -8.80 9.19 60.13
CA ASP A 6 -9.57 10.39 60.38
C ASP A 6 -10.21 10.76 59.04
N THR A 7 -11.53 10.57 58.95
CA THR A 7 -12.32 10.79 57.73
C THR A 7 -13.42 11.77 58.02
N VAL A 8 -13.65 12.68 57.07
CA VAL A 8 -14.72 13.67 57.13
C VAL A 8 -15.71 13.37 56.03
N LYS A 9 -16.98 13.20 56.37
CA LYS A 9 -18.04 12.83 55.43
C LYS A 9 -19.11 13.90 55.37
N VAL A 10 -19.48 14.33 54.17
CA VAL A 10 -20.58 15.28 53.94
C VAL A 10 -21.51 14.72 52.86
N GLN A 11 -22.82 14.69 53.16
CA GLN A 11 -23.83 14.24 52.21
C GLN A 11 -24.11 15.32 51.16
N ILE A 12 -24.21 14.94 49.88
CA ILE A 12 -24.64 15.85 48.83
C ILE A 12 -26.18 15.97 48.91
N PRO A 13 -26.73 17.18 49.19
CA PRO A 13 -28.17 17.37 49.35
C PRO A 13 -28.96 16.89 48.11
N GLY A 14 -30.09 16.21 48.33
CA GLY A 14 -30.93 15.71 47.25
C GLY A 14 -30.43 14.44 46.55
N THR A 15 -29.33 13.85 47.03
CA THR A 15 -28.77 12.60 46.50
C THR A 15 -28.46 11.59 47.61
N MET A 16 -28.22 10.33 47.22
CA MET A 16 -27.72 9.29 48.13
C MET A 16 -26.17 9.29 48.25
N TYR A 17 -25.52 10.28 47.64
CA TYR A 17 -24.06 10.37 47.57
C TYR A 17 -23.46 11.10 48.77
N TYR A 18 -22.27 10.65 49.17
CA TYR A 18 -21.44 11.27 50.19
C TYR A 18 -20.06 11.58 49.62
N LEU A 19 -19.55 12.77 49.94
CA LEU A 19 -18.14 13.11 49.76
C LEU A 19 -17.41 12.78 51.06
N GLU A 20 -16.36 11.98 50.96
CA GLU A 20 -15.50 11.61 52.07
C GLU A 20 -14.08 12.12 51.80
N LEU A 21 -13.57 12.99 52.67
CA LEU A 21 -12.18 13.42 52.65
C LEU A 21 -11.41 12.66 53.73
N ALA A 22 -10.33 11.99 53.33
CA ALA A 22 -9.48 11.19 54.21
C ALA A 22 -8.02 11.63 54.08
N ASP A 23 -7.27 11.55 55.18
CA ASP A 23 -5.80 11.58 55.14
C ASP A 23 -5.27 10.14 54.99
N ASP A 24 -4.77 9.80 53.80
CA ASP A 24 -4.05 8.56 53.55
C ASP A 24 -2.53 8.82 53.52
N ARG A 25 -1.91 8.68 54.70
CA ARG A 25 -0.45 8.75 54.90
C ARG A 25 0.16 10.08 54.42
N GLY A 26 -0.48 11.20 54.74
CA GLY A 26 -0.02 12.54 54.37
C GLY A 26 -0.51 13.01 52.99
N ARG A 27 -1.43 12.25 52.38
CA ARG A 27 -2.11 12.63 51.13
C ARG A 27 -3.60 12.73 51.38
N TRP A 28 -4.16 13.88 51.04
CA TRP A 28 -5.59 14.10 51.12
C TRP A 28 -6.27 13.40 49.95
N VAL A 29 -7.24 12.53 50.23
CA VAL A 29 -8.00 11.80 49.21
C VAL A 29 -9.47 12.12 49.38
N LEU A 30 -10.07 12.69 48.34
CA LEU A 30 -11.50 12.95 48.26
C LEU A 30 -12.18 11.82 47.50
N SER A 31 -13.14 11.15 48.13
CA SER A 31 -13.88 10.03 47.56
C SER A 31 -15.38 10.31 47.50
N LEU A 32 -16.00 10.03 46.35
CA LEU A 32 -17.44 9.96 46.21
C LEU A 32 -17.91 8.55 46.54
N LYS A 33 -18.85 8.43 47.49
CA LYS A 33 -19.39 7.16 47.95
C LYS A 33 -20.90 7.06 47.79
N LEU A 34 -21.36 5.88 47.37
CA LEU A 34 -22.77 5.46 47.39
C LEU A 34 -22.88 4.22 48.27
N ARG A 35 -23.70 4.27 49.34
CA ARG A 35 -23.98 3.12 50.22
C ARG A 35 -22.73 2.38 50.75
N SER A 36 -21.66 3.12 51.03
CA SER A 36 -20.34 2.62 51.50
C SER A 36 -19.38 2.10 50.44
N GLU A 37 -19.76 2.08 49.16
CA GLU A 37 -18.85 1.80 48.05
C GLU A 37 -18.23 3.10 47.51
N VAL A 38 -16.93 3.09 47.20
CA VAL A 38 -16.25 4.21 46.54
C VAL A 38 -16.55 4.12 45.06
N GLU A 39 -17.31 5.08 44.53
CA GLU A 39 -17.53 5.17 43.09
C GLU A 39 -16.34 5.84 42.40
N LYS A 40 -15.79 6.88 43.02
CA LYS A 40 -14.65 7.65 42.50
C LYS A 40 -13.82 8.24 43.62
N SER A 41 -12.53 8.46 43.37
CA SER A 41 -11.61 9.12 44.29
C SER A 41 -10.57 9.95 43.54
N VAL A 42 -10.27 11.13 44.06
CA VAL A 42 -9.23 12.04 43.54
C VAL A 42 -8.33 12.47 44.70
N VAL A 43 -7.04 12.63 44.40
CA VAL A 43 -6.06 13.15 45.35
C VAL A 43 -6.17 14.67 45.40
N VAL A 44 -6.35 15.23 46.59
CA VAL A 44 -6.32 16.67 46.84
C VAL A 44 -4.87 17.08 47.14
N PRO A 45 -4.19 17.81 46.24
CA PRO A 45 -2.76 18.09 46.42
C PRO A 45 -2.47 19.03 47.60
N VAL A 46 -3.39 19.93 47.93
CA VAL A 46 -3.29 20.86 49.06
C VAL A 46 -4.66 21.01 49.71
N LEU A 47 -4.75 20.78 51.03
CA LEU A 47 -5.98 21.00 51.80
C LEU A 47 -6.29 22.50 51.91
N SER A 48 -7.01 23.00 50.91
CA SER A 48 -7.47 24.39 50.82
C SER A 48 -8.89 24.40 50.27
N LYS A 49 -9.66 25.47 50.52
CA LYS A 49 -11.02 25.61 49.98
C LYS A 49 -11.05 25.41 48.45
N ASN A 50 -10.10 26.03 47.74
CA ASN A 50 -9.98 25.89 46.29
C ASN A 50 -9.54 24.48 45.85
N GLY A 51 -8.67 23.83 46.62
CA GLY A 51 -8.22 22.45 46.33
C GLY A 51 -9.36 21.45 46.47
N VAL A 52 -10.16 21.58 47.54
CA VAL A 52 -11.34 20.75 47.78
C VAL A 52 -12.41 21.01 46.72
N ASP A 53 -12.68 22.27 46.33
CA ASP A 53 -13.65 22.59 45.28
C ASP A 53 -13.24 22.03 43.91
N LYS A 54 -11.97 22.15 43.53
CA LYS A 54 -11.44 21.57 42.27
C LYS A 54 -11.56 20.05 42.26
N ALA A 55 -11.09 19.38 43.32
CA ALA A 55 -11.17 17.93 43.42
C ALA A 55 -12.63 17.45 43.46
N THR A 56 -13.53 18.21 44.10
CA THR A 56 -14.96 17.88 44.12
C THR A 56 -15.55 17.97 42.72
N LYS A 57 -15.26 19.03 41.95
CA LYS A 57 -15.70 19.15 40.56
C LYS A 57 -15.15 18.03 39.68
N GLU A 58 -13.89 17.65 39.87
CA GLU A 58 -13.24 16.56 39.13
C GLU A 58 -13.91 15.21 39.41
N VAL A 59 -14.05 14.85 40.69
CA VAL A 59 -14.74 13.62 41.11
C VAL A 59 -16.17 13.56 40.56
N LEU A 60 -16.88 14.69 40.53
CA LEU A 60 -18.28 14.75 40.13
C LEU A 60 -18.47 14.76 38.60
N ASN A 61 -17.62 15.47 37.85
CA ASN A 61 -17.61 15.44 36.38
C ASN A 61 -17.38 14.01 35.87
N ASP A 62 -16.48 13.28 36.52
CA ASP A 62 -16.18 11.89 36.18
C ASP A 62 -17.30 10.91 36.57
N SER A 63 -18.25 11.35 37.40
CA SER A 63 -19.34 10.52 37.94
C SER A 63 -20.67 10.67 37.20
N ARG A 64 -20.73 11.36 36.04
CA ARG A 64 -21.98 11.66 35.29
C ARG A 64 -23.09 12.31 36.14
N LEU A 65 -22.75 12.85 37.31
CA LEU A 65 -23.67 13.54 38.20
C LEU A 65 -23.78 15.00 37.75
N GLU A 66 -24.82 15.32 36.99
CA GLU A 66 -25.14 16.71 36.63
C GLU A 66 -25.62 17.49 37.86
N LEU A 67 -24.66 18.08 38.58
CA LEU A 67 -24.91 18.77 39.85
C LEU A 67 -25.11 20.28 39.72
N ASP A 68 -25.33 20.79 38.50
CA ASP A 68 -25.62 22.21 38.19
C ASP A 68 -26.83 22.78 38.96
N LYS A 69 -27.58 21.94 39.68
CA LYS A 69 -28.75 22.31 40.50
C LYS A 69 -28.50 22.33 42.01
N TYR A 70 -27.30 22.03 42.49
CA TYR A 70 -27.04 21.87 43.92
C TYR A 70 -26.03 22.88 44.46
N PRO A 71 -26.17 23.34 45.71
CA PRO A 71 -25.24 24.28 46.33
C PRO A 71 -23.94 23.57 46.72
N LEU A 72 -23.18 23.08 45.74
CA LEU A 72 -21.90 22.40 45.92
C LEU A 72 -20.91 23.24 46.74
N GLY A 73 -20.93 24.57 46.57
CA GLY A 73 -20.13 25.47 47.40
C GLY A 73 -20.34 25.26 48.90
N LYS A 74 -21.59 25.07 49.35
CA LYS A 74 -21.88 24.81 50.77
C LYS A 74 -21.38 23.44 51.23
N VAL A 75 -21.42 22.44 50.36
CA VAL A 75 -20.91 21.09 50.65
C VAL A 75 -19.38 21.11 50.74
N CYS A 76 -18.71 21.79 49.82
CA CYS A 76 -17.26 22.00 49.84
C CYS A 76 -16.83 22.80 51.07
N ASP A 77 -17.56 23.86 51.43
CA ASP A 77 -17.30 24.65 52.64
C ASP A 77 -17.46 23.81 53.91
N GLN A 78 -18.55 23.03 54.01
CA GLN A 78 -18.76 22.12 55.14
C GLN A 78 -17.66 21.06 55.23
N LEU A 79 -17.26 20.49 54.09
CA LEU A 79 -16.21 19.48 54.03
C LEU A 79 -14.86 20.07 54.44
N TYR A 80 -14.52 21.27 53.98
CA TYR A 80 -13.30 21.95 54.34
C TYR A 80 -13.28 22.39 55.82
N GLU A 81 -14.35 22.98 56.34
CA GLU A 81 -14.40 23.40 57.75
C GLU A 81 -14.40 22.19 58.69
N ALA A 82 -15.10 21.10 58.32
CA ALA A 82 -15.07 19.86 59.10
C ALA A 82 -13.70 19.15 58.99
N ALA A 83 -13.01 19.27 57.86
CA ALA A 83 -11.61 18.85 57.74
C ALA A 83 -10.72 19.70 58.65
N ARG A 84 -10.80 21.03 58.56
CA ARG A 84 -10.02 21.94 59.40
C ARG A 84 -10.24 21.75 60.91
N ALA A 85 -11.46 21.40 61.31
CA ALA A 85 -11.79 21.13 62.71
C ALA A 85 -11.26 19.77 63.20
N ASN A 86 -11.26 18.75 62.34
CA ASN A 86 -10.80 17.40 62.68
C ASN A 86 -9.29 17.19 62.47
N PHE A 87 -8.68 18.00 61.60
CA PHE A 87 -7.25 18.02 61.31
C PHE A 87 -6.71 19.37 61.77
N PRO A 88 -6.34 19.53 63.06
CA PRO A 88 -5.77 20.78 63.53
C PRO A 88 -4.56 21.12 62.67
N GLU A 89 -4.63 22.26 61.97
CA GLU A 89 -3.52 22.86 61.26
C GLU A 89 -2.31 22.79 62.20
N VAL A 90 -1.25 22.07 61.79
CA VAL A 90 0.08 22.40 62.25
C VAL A 90 0.21 23.87 61.89
N GLN A 91 0.08 24.73 62.90
CA GLN A 91 0.24 26.17 62.76
C GLN A 91 1.54 26.38 62.01
N THR A 92 1.46 26.77 60.74
CA THR A 92 2.57 27.46 60.08
C THR A 92 2.65 28.80 60.80
N SER A 93 3.29 28.80 61.97
CA SER A 93 3.60 30.02 62.66
C SER A 93 4.38 30.89 61.70
N ASP A 94 3.93 32.11 61.48
CA ASP A 94 4.69 33.25 60.97
C ASP A 94 5.87 33.62 61.91
N LYS A 95 6.56 32.62 62.47
CA LYS A 95 7.90 32.77 62.99
C LYS A 95 8.82 32.51 61.82
N LYS A 96 9.47 33.58 61.34
CA LYS A 96 10.77 33.52 60.68
C LYS A 96 11.56 32.35 61.27
N PRO A 97 11.98 31.34 60.47
CA PRO A 97 12.55 30.13 61.04
C PRO A 97 13.81 30.52 61.81
N GLU A 98 13.76 30.44 63.14
CA GLU A 98 14.98 30.23 63.91
C GLU A 98 15.54 28.92 63.41
N ALA A 99 16.69 28.99 62.76
CA ALA A 99 17.41 27.84 62.26
C ALA A 99 17.65 26.89 63.43
N ILE A 100 16.84 25.85 63.54
CA ILE A 100 17.18 24.67 64.32
C ILE A 100 18.26 23.99 63.47
N ALA A 101 19.51 24.39 63.69
CA ALA A 101 20.67 23.65 63.20
C ALA A 101 20.71 22.32 63.96
N SER A 102 19.87 21.38 63.54
CA SER A 102 20.05 19.98 63.87
C SER A 102 21.00 19.41 62.82
N PRO A 103 22.16 18.86 63.20
CA PRO A 103 23.10 18.24 62.25
C PRO A 103 22.44 17.12 61.42
N GLU A 104 21.38 16.50 61.93
CA GLU A 104 20.58 15.51 61.20
C GLU A 104 19.82 16.13 60.01
N PHE A 105 19.37 17.38 60.13
CA PHE A 105 18.67 18.08 59.04
C PHE A 105 19.63 18.49 57.92
N ASP A 106 20.83 18.94 58.26
CA ASP A 106 21.87 19.27 57.29
C ASP A 106 22.35 18.01 56.54
N GLU A 107 22.47 16.87 57.23
CA GLU A 107 22.79 15.58 56.60
C GLU A 107 21.67 15.10 55.66
N ILE A 108 20.39 15.24 56.06
CA ILE A 108 19.25 14.92 55.20
C ILE A 108 19.26 15.82 53.95
N LYS A 109 19.50 17.12 54.12
CA LYS A 109 19.55 18.07 53.00
C LYS A 109 20.66 17.71 52.01
N GLN A 110 21.85 17.41 52.50
CA GLN A 110 22.96 16.98 51.65
C GLN A 110 22.63 15.69 50.88
N LYS A 111 21.95 14.72 51.53
CA LYS A 111 21.50 13.50 50.86
C LYS A 111 20.45 13.78 49.79
N VAL A 112 19.52 14.70 50.04
CA VAL A 112 18.52 15.13 49.05
C VAL A 112 19.21 15.78 47.85
N ASP A 113 20.14 16.71 48.07
CA ASP A 113 20.88 17.38 46.99
C ASP A 113 21.63 16.36 46.10
N ILE A 114 22.27 15.34 46.72
CA ILE A 114 22.95 14.27 45.98
C ILE A 114 21.95 13.43 45.17
N ILE A 115 20.79 13.10 45.75
CA ILE A 115 19.74 12.35 45.06
C ILE A 115 19.21 13.15 43.86
N GLU A 116 18.96 14.45 44.03
CA GLU A 116 18.48 15.32 42.95
C GLU A 116 19.48 15.37 41.79
N THR A 117 20.77 15.61 42.08
CA THR A 117 21.81 15.61 41.03
C THR A 117 21.94 14.24 40.35
N THR A 118 21.85 13.16 41.11
CA THR A 118 21.91 11.79 40.53
C THR A 118 20.70 11.54 39.64
N LEU A 119 19.52 11.99 40.05
CA LEU A 119 18.29 11.84 39.29
C LEU A 119 18.34 12.66 38.00
N GLU A 120 18.85 13.89 38.05
CA GLU A 120 19.07 14.74 36.88
C GLU A 120 19.99 14.06 35.87
N ASN A 121 21.13 13.54 36.32
CA ASN A 121 22.07 12.81 35.45
C ASN A 121 21.43 11.57 34.80
N VAL A 122 20.70 10.76 35.58
CA VAL A 122 20.00 9.57 35.04
C VAL A 122 18.94 9.99 34.02
N VAL A 123 18.23 11.10 34.26
CA VAL A 123 17.24 11.62 33.30
C VAL A 123 17.91 12.09 32.01
N GLU A 124 19.09 12.71 32.06
CA GLU A 124 19.85 13.08 30.87
C GLU A 124 20.35 11.85 30.10
N GLU A 125 20.94 10.86 30.77
CA GLU A 125 21.38 9.60 30.14
C GLU A 125 20.21 8.85 29.48
N LEU A 126 19.03 8.84 30.11
CA LEU A 126 17.84 8.22 29.54
C LEU A 126 17.35 8.98 28.30
N LYS A 127 17.40 10.31 28.30
CA LYS A 127 17.04 11.11 27.11
C LYS A 127 17.98 10.83 25.95
N GLU A 128 19.28 10.82 26.19
CA GLU A 128 20.29 10.51 25.15
C GLU A 128 20.09 9.09 24.60
N ASN A 129 19.85 8.11 25.47
CA ASN A 129 19.55 6.74 25.03
C ASN A 129 18.27 6.65 24.19
N ILE A 130 17.21 7.37 24.58
CA ILE A 130 15.98 7.42 23.80
C ILE A 130 16.23 8.04 22.42
N GLU A 131 17.01 9.12 22.34
CA GLU A 131 17.40 9.76 21.08
C GLU A 131 18.18 8.79 20.18
N ASN A 132 19.23 8.15 20.71
CA ASN A 132 20.03 7.16 19.99
C ASN A 132 19.20 5.96 19.48
N ILE A 133 18.26 5.45 20.30
CA ILE A 133 17.36 4.37 19.90
C ILE A 133 16.40 4.84 18.80
N THR A 134 15.90 6.07 18.89
CA THR A 134 15.00 6.65 17.89
C THR A 134 15.69 6.80 16.55
N GLU A 135 16.92 7.32 16.53
CA GLU A 135 17.74 7.40 15.33
C GLU A 135 18.01 6.02 14.73
N SER A 136 18.38 5.04 15.57
CA SER A 136 18.62 3.67 15.12
C SER A 136 17.37 3.03 14.51
N LEU A 137 16.20 3.28 15.10
CA LEU A 137 14.93 2.74 14.65
C LEU A 137 14.51 3.35 13.31
N THR A 138 14.64 4.68 13.14
CA THR A 138 14.33 5.35 11.86
C THR A 138 15.25 4.89 10.73
N ALA A 139 16.54 4.64 11.02
CA ALA A 139 17.48 4.09 10.04
C ALA A 139 17.08 2.66 9.62
N LEU A 140 16.69 1.81 10.57
CA LEU A 140 16.18 0.46 10.32
C LEU A 140 14.88 0.46 9.52
N GLU A 141 13.95 1.36 9.82
CA GLU A 141 12.70 1.51 9.07
C GLU A 141 12.97 1.95 7.63
N THR A 142 13.88 2.91 7.43
CA THR A 142 14.27 3.38 6.10
C THR A 142 14.90 2.26 5.27
N ASP A 143 15.83 1.50 5.84
CA ASP A 143 16.44 0.34 5.16
C ASP A 143 15.40 -0.74 4.86
N ARG A 144 14.48 -1.02 5.78
CA ARG A 144 13.43 -2.01 5.58
C ARG A 144 12.46 -1.60 4.47
N VAL A 145 12.06 -0.33 4.42
CA VAL A 145 11.20 0.19 3.34
C VAL A 145 11.91 0.08 2.01
N ALA A 146 13.16 0.54 1.91
CA ALA A 146 13.94 0.45 0.67
C ALA A 146 14.09 -0.99 0.16
N ARG A 147 14.30 -1.97 1.06
CA ARG A 147 14.34 -3.40 0.69
C ARG A 147 13.00 -3.90 0.17
N LEU A 148 11.90 -3.58 0.84
CA LEU A 148 10.57 -4.00 0.43
C LEU A 148 10.15 -3.36 -0.91
N GLU A 149 10.50 -2.10 -1.16
CA GLU A 149 10.29 -1.45 -2.44
C GLU A 149 11.06 -2.16 -3.56
N ASN A 150 12.33 -2.51 -3.33
CA ASN A 150 13.13 -3.27 -4.30
C ASN A 150 12.59 -4.70 -4.54
N GLU A 151 12.06 -5.37 -3.51
CA GLU A 151 11.41 -6.67 -3.69
C GLU A 151 10.10 -6.55 -4.49
N LEU A 152 9.33 -5.50 -4.26
CA LEU A 152 8.10 -5.23 -5.00
C LEU A 152 8.38 -4.91 -6.47
N THR A 153 9.38 -4.09 -6.78
CA THR A 153 9.76 -3.78 -8.17
C THR A 153 10.23 -5.03 -8.89
N LYS A 154 11.11 -5.82 -8.27
CA LYS A 154 11.57 -7.08 -8.86
C LYS A 154 10.42 -8.06 -9.10
N ARG A 155 9.48 -8.17 -8.17
CA ARG A 155 8.31 -9.05 -8.33
C ARG A 155 7.37 -8.56 -9.44
N ALA A 156 7.23 -7.24 -9.61
CA ALA A 156 6.47 -6.68 -10.73
C ALA A 156 7.14 -7.00 -12.07
N GLU A 157 8.46 -6.85 -12.17
CA GLU A 157 9.23 -7.23 -13.36
C GLU A 157 9.14 -8.73 -13.68
N GLU A 158 9.21 -9.61 -12.66
CA GLU A 158 9.02 -11.05 -12.82
C GLU A 158 7.61 -11.38 -13.32
N LYS A 159 6.58 -10.67 -12.82
CA LYS A 159 5.19 -10.85 -13.28
C LYS A 159 5.02 -10.39 -14.72
N ASP A 160 5.57 -9.24 -15.08
CA ASP A 160 5.55 -8.72 -16.45
C ASP A 160 6.28 -9.66 -17.42
N PHE A 161 7.39 -10.25 -16.98
CA PHE A 161 8.10 -11.26 -17.76
C PHE A 161 7.25 -12.52 -17.96
N GLU A 162 6.61 -13.03 -16.90
CA GLU A 162 5.75 -14.21 -16.99
C GLU A 162 4.57 -13.98 -17.93
N GLU A 163 3.89 -12.82 -17.85
CA GLU A 163 2.80 -12.46 -18.74
C GLU A 163 3.24 -12.39 -20.21
N ARG A 164 4.44 -11.83 -20.47
CA ARG A 164 5.03 -11.82 -21.82
C ARG A 164 5.36 -13.23 -22.30
N PHE A 165 5.89 -14.08 -21.42
CA PHE A 165 6.23 -15.45 -21.74
C PHE A 165 4.97 -16.28 -22.07
N GLU A 166 3.92 -16.20 -21.26
CA GLU A 166 2.62 -16.83 -21.54
C GLU A 166 2.01 -16.36 -22.86
N SER A 167 2.11 -15.06 -23.17
CA SER A 167 1.67 -14.50 -24.45
C SER A 167 2.44 -15.07 -25.64
N LEU A 168 3.77 -15.15 -25.52
CA LEU A 168 4.63 -15.77 -26.54
C LEU A 168 4.29 -17.26 -26.73
N LEU A 169 4.07 -17.99 -25.65
CA LEU A 169 3.74 -19.41 -25.67
C LEU A 169 2.38 -19.64 -26.35
N ASN A 170 1.39 -18.78 -26.09
CA ASN A 170 0.11 -18.80 -26.79
C ASN A 170 0.23 -18.47 -28.29
N ARG A 171 1.11 -17.53 -28.66
CA ARG A 171 1.39 -17.24 -30.08
C ARG A 171 2.09 -18.41 -30.77
N LEU A 172 3.03 -19.06 -30.08
CA LEU A 172 3.71 -20.24 -30.59
C LEU A 172 2.71 -21.38 -30.81
N ASN A 173 1.85 -21.69 -29.84
CA ASN A 173 0.82 -22.70 -29.99
C ASN A 173 -0.11 -22.42 -31.19
N LYS A 174 -0.53 -21.16 -31.38
CA LYS A 174 -1.33 -20.76 -32.55
C LYS A 174 -0.58 -20.93 -33.88
N LEU A 175 0.72 -20.64 -33.90
CA LEU A 175 1.56 -20.84 -35.08
C LEU A 175 1.78 -22.33 -35.35
N GLU A 176 2.02 -23.13 -34.32
CA GLU A 176 2.13 -24.58 -34.43
C GLU A 176 0.82 -25.21 -34.92
N GLU A 177 -0.33 -24.77 -34.40
CA GLU A 177 -1.65 -25.15 -34.91
C GLU A 177 -1.84 -24.71 -36.37
N ALA A 178 -1.45 -23.48 -36.72
CA ALA A 178 -1.54 -22.99 -38.09
C ALA A 178 -0.64 -23.81 -39.05
N ILE A 179 0.57 -24.15 -38.63
CA ILE A 179 1.52 -24.98 -39.40
C ILE A 179 0.99 -26.41 -39.52
N ALA A 180 0.49 -27.01 -38.43
CA ALA A 180 -0.12 -28.33 -38.45
C ALA A 180 -1.40 -28.36 -39.31
N SER A 181 -2.16 -27.27 -39.35
CA SER A 181 -3.33 -27.12 -40.25
C SER A 181 -2.95 -26.78 -41.69
N SER A 182 -1.72 -26.29 -41.89
CA SER A 182 -1.09 -26.05 -43.19
C SER A 182 -0.38 -27.30 -43.71
N ASP A 183 -0.71 -28.49 -43.16
CA ASP A 183 -0.30 -29.80 -43.68
C ASP A 183 -0.37 -29.73 -45.21
N GLY A 184 0.80 -29.87 -45.84
CA GLY A 184 1.22 -29.12 -47.04
C GLY A 184 0.11 -28.73 -48.03
N ASP A 185 0.09 -27.45 -48.44
CA ASP A 185 -0.87 -26.82 -49.37
C ASP A 185 -1.58 -27.88 -50.23
N GLU A 186 -2.85 -28.16 -49.91
CA GLU A 186 -3.66 -29.24 -50.52
C GLU A 186 -3.71 -29.19 -52.06
N ARG A 187 -3.27 -28.07 -52.64
CA ARG A 187 -3.13 -27.87 -54.07
C ARG A 187 -1.88 -28.52 -54.65
N VAL A 188 -0.86 -28.83 -53.85
CA VAL A 188 0.41 -29.40 -54.30
C VAL A 188 0.22 -30.71 -55.07
N PRO A 189 -0.59 -31.69 -54.60
CA PRO A 189 -0.91 -32.89 -55.39
C PRO A 189 -1.61 -32.55 -56.71
N SER A 190 -2.59 -31.64 -56.68
CA SER A 190 -3.33 -31.24 -57.89
C SER A 190 -2.45 -30.49 -58.90
N ILE A 191 -1.50 -29.68 -58.42
CA ILE A 191 -0.53 -28.95 -59.24
C ILE A 191 0.46 -29.94 -59.85
N LEU A 192 0.96 -30.92 -59.08
CA LEU A 192 1.82 -31.98 -59.60
C LEU A 192 1.11 -32.78 -60.71
N THR A 193 -0.15 -33.17 -60.50
CA THR A 193 -0.93 -33.85 -61.55
C THR A 193 -1.14 -32.96 -62.79
N ALA A 194 -1.36 -31.66 -62.61
CA ALA A 194 -1.49 -30.73 -63.72
C ALA A 194 -0.16 -30.56 -64.49
N ILE A 195 0.97 -30.56 -63.79
CA ILE A 195 2.31 -30.53 -64.39
C ILE A 195 2.54 -31.80 -65.21
N GLU A 196 2.30 -32.99 -64.65
CA GLU A 196 2.45 -34.27 -65.39
C GLU A 196 1.58 -34.32 -66.66
N ALA A 197 0.34 -33.81 -66.57
CA ALA A 197 -0.56 -33.73 -67.72
C ALA A 197 -0.04 -32.76 -68.79
N LEU A 198 0.52 -31.62 -68.39
CA LEU A 198 1.14 -30.67 -69.31
C LEU A 198 2.41 -31.24 -69.94
N GLU A 199 3.26 -31.91 -69.18
CA GLU A 199 4.47 -32.58 -69.68
C GLU A 199 4.11 -33.65 -70.72
N SER A 200 3.10 -34.49 -70.45
CA SER A 200 2.61 -35.48 -71.42
C SER A 200 2.11 -34.82 -72.71
N LYS A 201 1.41 -33.69 -72.59
CA LYS A 201 0.91 -32.94 -73.75
C LYS A 201 2.04 -32.29 -74.54
N ILE A 202 3.08 -31.80 -73.87
CA ILE A 202 4.30 -31.29 -74.50
C ILE A 202 5.00 -32.41 -75.27
N SER A 203 5.22 -33.58 -74.66
CA SER A 203 5.84 -34.72 -75.37
C SER A 203 5.04 -35.21 -76.56
N GLN A 204 3.70 -35.17 -76.50
CA GLN A 204 2.85 -35.46 -77.65
C GLN A 204 3.01 -34.42 -78.75
N LEU A 205 3.02 -33.13 -78.39
CA LEU A 205 3.21 -32.04 -79.35
C LEU A 205 4.60 -32.09 -80.00
N GLU A 206 5.65 -32.36 -79.23
CA GLU A 206 7.01 -32.58 -79.73
C GLU A 206 7.08 -33.78 -80.67
N GLY A 207 6.44 -34.90 -80.32
CA GLY A 207 6.33 -36.06 -81.22
C GLY A 207 5.59 -35.75 -82.51
N THR A 208 4.49 -34.99 -82.43
CA THR A 208 3.75 -34.55 -83.63
C THR A 208 4.52 -33.53 -84.46
N ALA A 209 5.27 -32.64 -83.82
CA ALA A 209 6.13 -31.66 -84.50
C ALA A 209 7.27 -32.35 -85.24
N LEU A 210 7.93 -33.34 -84.63
CA LEU A 210 8.94 -34.18 -85.29
C LEU A 210 8.34 -34.93 -86.50
N THR A 211 7.16 -35.53 -86.36
CA THR A 211 6.48 -36.18 -87.51
C THR A 211 5.95 -35.20 -88.57
N ARG A 212 5.80 -33.92 -88.21
CA ARG A 212 5.37 -32.86 -89.13
C ARG A 212 6.58 -32.28 -89.86
N GLU A 213 7.71 -32.10 -89.19
CA GLU A 213 9.00 -31.75 -89.80
C GLU A 213 9.47 -32.87 -90.75
N GLU A 214 9.31 -34.16 -90.38
CA GLU A 214 9.57 -35.30 -91.29
C GLU A 214 8.62 -35.34 -92.51
N LYS A 215 7.43 -34.74 -92.42
CA LYS A 215 6.50 -34.60 -93.56
C LYS A 215 6.71 -33.31 -94.35
N GLU A 216 7.24 -32.26 -93.73
CA GLU A 216 7.52 -30.96 -94.36
C GLU A 216 8.87 -30.95 -95.11
N GLU A 217 9.80 -31.87 -94.86
CA GLU A 217 10.95 -32.11 -95.75
C GLU A 217 10.57 -32.83 -97.08
N GLY A 218 9.32 -33.27 -97.22
CA GLY A 218 8.84 -34.06 -98.36
C GLY A 218 7.98 -33.34 -99.40
N GLU A 219 7.37 -32.18 -99.11
CA GLU A 219 6.43 -31.53 -100.04
C GLU A 219 6.51 -29.99 -100.02
N GLU A 220 7.08 -29.41 -101.08
CA GLU A 220 6.80 -28.03 -101.48
C GLU A 220 5.31 -27.87 -101.83
N LYS A 221 4.56 -27.03 -101.10
CA LYS A 221 3.69 -25.95 -101.65
C LYS A 221 2.87 -25.20 -100.59
N GLU A 222 2.82 -23.89 -100.81
CA GLU A 222 1.94 -22.82 -100.29
C GLU A 222 0.62 -23.20 -99.59
N SER A 223 0.48 -22.75 -98.33
CA SER A 223 -0.65 -21.95 -97.79
C SER A 223 -0.30 -21.68 -96.30
N GLY A 224 -0.18 -20.47 -95.78
CA GLY A 224 -1.05 -19.32 -95.98
C GLY A 224 -2.29 -19.47 -95.09
N ASP A 225 -2.16 -19.04 -93.83
CA ASP A 225 -3.26 -18.55 -92.97
C ASP A 225 -4.02 -19.55 -92.07
N THR A 226 -3.44 -19.98 -90.94
CA THR A 226 -4.25 -20.50 -89.79
C THR A 226 -3.79 -20.21 -88.35
N ASP A 227 -2.64 -19.58 -88.05
CA ASP A 227 -2.20 -19.50 -86.63
C ASP A 227 -1.97 -18.10 -86.05
N LEU A 228 -1.94 -17.05 -86.87
CA LEU A 228 -1.71 -15.68 -86.39
C LEU A 228 -2.82 -15.14 -85.42
N PRO A 229 -4.12 -15.40 -85.66
CA PRO A 229 -5.19 -14.91 -84.78
C PRO A 229 -5.17 -15.59 -83.41
N THR A 230 -4.84 -16.89 -83.38
CA THR A 230 -4.80 -17.73 -82.17
C THR A 230 -3.64 -17.32 -81.27
N ILE A 231 -2.45 -17.14 -81.84
CA ILE A 231 -1.26 -16.65 -81.14
C ILE A 231 -1.52 -15.25 -80.59
N LYS A 232 -2.15 -14.36 -81.37
CA LYS A 232 -2.48 -13.00 -80.91
C LYS A 232 -3.48 -13.01 -79.74
N GLY A 233 -4.41 -13.96 -79.71
CA GLY A 233 -5.35 -14.18 -78.61
C GLY A 233 -4.67 -14.70 -77.33
N GLU A 234 -3.69 -15.59 -77.46
CA GLU A 234 -2.90 -16.09 -76.32
C GLU A 234 -1.96 -15.01 -75.75
N VAL A 235 -1.31 -14.23 -76.61
CA VAL A 235 -0.48 -13.09 -76.20
C VAL A 235 -1.31 -12.05 -75.43
N ALA A 236 -2.55 -11.78 -75.85
CA ALA A 236 -3.44 -10.87 -75.14
C ALA A 236 -3.83 -11.39 -73.74
N LYS A 237 -4.02 -12.72 -73.59
CA LYS A 237 -4.31 -13.34 -72.28
C LYS A 237 -3.10 -13.27 -71.35
N ILE A 238 -1.89 -13.52 -71.89
CA ILE A 238 -0.64 -13.41 -71.14
C ILE A 238 -0.40 -11.96 -70.70
N SER A 239 -0.63 -10.98 -71.59
CA SER A 239 -0.51 -9.56 -71.24
C SER A 239 -1.44 -9.16 -70.09
N LYS A 240 -2.70 -9.62 -70.14
CA LYS A 240 -3.67 -9.37 -69.07
C LYS A 240 -3.27 -10.04 -67.74
N ALA A 241 -2.71 -11.24 -67.79
CA ALA A 241 -2.19 -11.93 -66.61
C ALA A 241 -0.99 -11.17 -66.01
N PHE A 242 -0.11 -10.63 -66.86
CA PHE A 242 1.03 -9.83 -66.44
C PHE A 242 0.60 -8.53 -65.76
N ASP A 243 -0.40 -7.84 -66.29
CA ASP A 243 -0.98 -6.63 -65.67
C ASP A 243 -1.55 -6.93 -64.27
N MET A 244 -2.27 -8.05 -64.11
CA MET A 244 -2.80 -8.47 -62.80
C MET A 244 -1.70 -8.83 -61.79
N ILE A 245 -0.59 -9.42 -62.26
CA ILE A 245 0.56 -9.74 -61.41
C ILE A 245 1.26 -8.47 -60.95
N ASN A 246 1.46 -7.50 -61.85
CA ASN A 246 2.05 -6.20 -61.51
C ASN A 246 1.19 -5.43 -60.49
N GLU A 247 -0.12 -5.38 -60.69
CA GLU A 247 -1.03 -4.73 -59.74
C GLU A 247 -0.96 -5.37 -58.34
N ARG A 248 -0.86 -6.70 -58.27
CA ARG A 248 -0.65 -7.41 -57.01
C ARG A 248 0.69 -7.11 -56.36
N LEU A 249 1.78 -7.05 -57.13
CA LEU A 249 3.11 -6.71 -56.63
C LEU A 249 3.13 -5.30 -56.04
N THR A 250 2.60 -4.30 -56.74
CA THR A 250 2.52 -2.92 -56.24
C THR A 250 1.71 -2.84 -54.94
N ASN A 251 0.63 -3.61 -54.83
CA ASN A 251 -0.20 -3.63 -53.63
C ASN A 251 0.50 -4.31 -52.44
N LEU A 252 1.35 -5.32 -52.70
CA LEU A 252 2.19 -5.95 -51.68
C LEU A 252 3.34 -5.04 -51.24
N GLU A 253 4.00 -4.35 -52.16
CA GLU A 253 5.04 -3.35 -51.84
C GLU A 253 4.48 -2.23 -50.96
N ASN A 254 3.30 -1.70 -51.27
CA ASN A 254 2.64 -0.68 -50.45
C ASN A 254 2.26 -1.19 -49.04
N ARG A 255 1.96 -2.48 -48.89
CA ARG A 255 1.67 -3.08 -47.58
C ARG A 255 2.95 -3.33 -46.78
N LEU A 256 4.05 -3.67 -47.44
CA LEU A 256 5.35 -3.86 -46.81
C LEU A 256 5.87 -2.53 -46.25
N ASN A 257 5.84 -1.46 -47.06
CA ASN A 257 6.28 -0.13 -46.62
C ASN A 257 5.49 0.38 -45.41
N LYS A 258 4.18 0.09 -45.32
CA LYS A 258 3.37 0.44 -44.15
C LYS A 258 3.77 -0.31 -42.89
N LEU A 259 4.19 -1.57 -43.02
CA LEU A 259 4.64 -2.37 -41.88
C LEU A 259 6.01 -1.90 -41.39
N GLU A 260 6.88 -1.43 -42.29
CA GLU A 260 8.18 -0.84 -41.94
C GLU A 260 8.01 0.53 -41.24
N GLU A 261 7.05 1.36 -41.67
CA GLU A 261 6.76 2.65 -41.00
C GLU A 261 6.14 2.47 -39.59
N ASP A 262 5.35 1.42 -39.37
CA ASP A 262 4.74 1.11 -38.06
C ASP A 262 5.76 0.54 -37.04
N GLU A 263 6.91 0.00 -37.48
CA GLU A 263 8.00 -0.46 -36.62
C GLU A 263 8.98 0.66 -36.17
N GLU A 264 9.03 1.80 -36.87
CA GLU A 264 9.92 2.93 -36.55
C GLU A 264 9.29 4.03 -35.67
N ALA A 265 8.04 3.88 -35.24
CA ALA A 265 7.42 4.84 -34.31
C ALA A 265 8.18 4.86 -32.97
N PRO A 266 8.80 5.99 -32.57
CA PRO A 266 9.56 6.06 -31.34
C PRO A 266 8.60 5.90 -30.16
N ILE A 267 8.93 4.96 -29.27
CA ILE A 267 8.37 4.89 -27.93
C ILE A 267 8.80 6.18 -27.22
N GLU A 268 7.93 7.19 -27.21
CA GLU A 268 8.06 8.34 -26.32
C GLU A 268 8.02 7.81 -24.88
N GLN A 269 9.19 7.83 -24.23
CA GLN A 269 9.34 7.78 -22.77
C GLN A 269 9.52 9.21 -22.25
#